data_AF-A0A3D1HBW3-F1
#
_entry.id   AF-A0A3D1HBW3-F1
#
_cell.length_a   1.000
_cell.length_b   1.000
_cell.length_c   1.000
_cell.angle_alpha   90.00
_cell.angle_beta   90.00
_cell.angle_gamma   90.00
#
_symmetry.space_group_name_H-M   'P 1'
#
loop_
_entity.id
_entity.type
_entity.pdbx_description
1 polymer ?
#
loop_
_entity_poly.entity_id
_entity_poly.type
_entity_poly.pdbx_seq_one_letter_code
_entity_poly.pdbx_strand_id
1 'polypeptide(L)' 'MNISFHTGKTAMIAQSQALAVYANNMANINTVGYQTMRPDFADCIYESYRRDFVDS' A
#
# COMPACT_ATOMS: atom_id res chain seq x y z
N MET A 1 19.65 7.98 7.03
CA MET A 1 18.49 7.10 6.78
C MET A 1 17.94 7.46 5.41
N ASN A 2 17.88 6.51 4.47
CA ASN A 2 17.56 6.80 3.08
C ASN A 2 16.06 6.62 2.80
N ILE A 3 15.55 7.37 1.82
CA ILE A 3 14.16 7.33 1.37
C ILE A 3 13.73 5.91 0.93
N SER A 4 14.64 5.14 0.34
CA SER A 4 14.35 3.80 -0.18
C SER A 4 14.09 2.78 0.92
N PHE A 5 14.71 2.89 2.08
CA PHE A 5 14.40 2.03 3.23
C PHE A 5 12.99 2.29 3.76
N HIS A 6 12.58 3.56 3.84
CA HIS A 6 11.23 3.92 4.29
C HIS A 6 10.17 3.44 3.29
N THR A 7 10.40 3.63 1.98
CA THR A 7 9.52 3.11 0.92
C THR A 7 9.45 1.58 0.91
N GLY A 8 10.60 0.89 1.06
CA GLY A 8 10.63 -0.57 1.13
C GLY A 8 9.89 -1.12 2.36
N LYS A 9 10.06 -0.47 3.51
CA LYS A 9 9.37 -0.83 4.76
C LYS A 9 7.85 -0.66 4.62
N THR A 10 7.37 0.46 4.09
CA THR A 10 5.91 0.67 3.90
C THR A 10 5.34 -0.32 2.89
N ALA A 11 6.04 -0.59 1.79
CA ALA A 11 5.64 -1.60 0.80
C ALA A 11 5.53 -3.00 1.42
N MET A 12 6.50 -3.41 2.25
CA MET A 12 6.48 -4.73 2.90
C MET A 12 5.32 -4.88 3.89
N ILE A 13 5.00 -3.82 4.63
CA ILE A 13 3.84 -3.80 5.54
C ILE A 13 2.53 -3.87 4.75
N ALA A 14 2.41 -3.12 3.66
CA ALA A 14 1.21 -3.15 2.84
C ALA A 14 1.00 -4.54 2.21
N GLN A 15 2.08 -5.18 1.73
CA GLN A 15 2.01 -6.55 1.20
C GLN A 15 1.61 -7.57 2.27
N SER A 16 2.10 -7.45 3.50
CA SER A 16 1.70 -8.37 4.58
C SER A 16 0.22 -8.25 4.94
N GLN A 17 -0.33 -7.03 4.91
CA GLN A 17 -1.78 -6.80 5.09
C GLN A 17 -2.60 -7.42 3.95
N ALA A 18 -2.15 -7.27 2.69
CA ALA A 18 -2.81 -7.90 1.56
C ALA A 18 -2.83 -9.42 1.67
N LEU A 19 -1.72 -10.03 2.08
CA LEU A 19 -1.64 -11.48 2.34
C LEU A 19 -2.63 -11.93 3.43
N ALA A 20 -2.81 -11.14 4.48
CA ALA A 20 -3.79 -11.45 5.53
C ALA A 20 -5.23 -11.45 5.01
N VAL A 21 -5.59 -10.50 4.12
CA VAL A 21 -6.91 -10.46 3.46
C VAL A 21 -7.11 -11.69 2.57
N TYR A 22 -6.11 -12.06 1.77
CA TYR A 22 -6.19 -13.26 0.93
C TYR A 22 -6.30 -14.54 1.75
N ALA A 23 -5.53 -14.66 2.84
CA ALA A 23 -5.62 -15.78 3.76
C ALA A 23 -7.02 -15.90 4.38
N ASN A 24 -7.63 -14.77 4.76
CA ASN A 24 -8.99 -14.76 5.31
C ASN A 24 -10.03 -15.20 4.27
N ASN A 25 -9.93 -14.72 3.03
CA ASN A 25 -10.82 -15.16 1.94
C ASN A 25 -10.69 -16.65 1.66
N MET A 26 -9.46 -17.19 1.66
CA MET A 26 -9.23 -18.62 1.45
C MET A 26 -9.77 -19.46 2.61
N ALA A 27 -9.59 -19.01 3.84
CA ALA A 27 -10.10 -19.71 5.03
C ALA A 27 -11.64 -19.77 5.03
N ASN A 28 -12.31 -18.74 4.51
CA ASN A 28 -13.77 -18.63 4.50
C ASN A 28 -14.42 -19.02 3.16
N ILE A 29 -13.70 -19.68 2.24
CA ILE A 29 -14.21 -19.99 0.90
C ILE A 29 -15.46 -20.89 0.91
N ASN A 30 -15.60 -21.75 1.92
CA ASN A 30 -16.72 -22.67 2.07
C ASN A 30 -17.82 -22.16 3.02
N THR A 31 -17.71 -20.92 3.50
CA THR A 31 -18.69 -20.33 4.42
C THR A 31 -19.83 -19.71 3.61
N VAL A 32 -21.05 -20.24 3.76
CA VAL A 32 -22.23 -19.73 3.05
C VAL A 32 -22.52 -18.28 3.48
N GLY A 33 -22.67 -17.39 2.49
CA GLY A 33 -22.95 -15.96 2.72
C GLY A 33 -21.71 -15.09 2.96
N TYR A 34 -20.50 -15.66 2.91
CA TYR A 34 -19.26 -14.88 3.00
C TYR A 34 -19.00 -14.09 1.70
N GLN A 35 -18.64 -12.82 1.84
CA GLN A 35 -18.25 -11.95 0.72
C GLN A 35 -16.74 -11.73 0.73
N THR A 36 -16.11 -11.88 -0.42
CA THR A 36 -14.65 -11.74 -0.55
C THR A 36 -14.22 -10.28 -0.42
N MET A 37 -13.11 -10.07 0.28
CA MET A 37 -12.51 -8.74 0.45
C MET A 37 -11.30 -8.60 -0.48
N ARG A 38 -11.04 -7.39 -0.98
CA ARG A 38 -9.89 -7.12 -1.86
C ARG A 38 -9.01 -6.03 -1.26
N PRO A 39 -7.70 -6.27 -1.07
CA PRO A 39 -6.79 -5.22 -0.65
C PRO A 39 -6.60 -4.20 -1.80
N ASP A 40 -6.51 -2.92 -1.45
CA ASP A 40 -6.25 -1.81 -2.36
C ASP A 40 -5.10 -0.97 -1.82
N PHE A 41 -4.30 -0.40 -2.73
CA PHE A 41 -3.10 0.36 -2.39
C PHE A 41 -3.24 1.79 -2.90
N ALA A 42 -3.02 2.76 -2.01
CA ALA A 42 -2.96 4.18 -2.34
C ALA A 42 -1.52 4.70 -2.25
N ASP A 43 -1.19 5.71 -3.06
CA ASP A 43 0.09 6.39 -2.94
C ASP A 43 0.10 7.39 -1.77
N CYS A 44 1.29 7.72 -1.32
CA CYS A 44 1.56 8.78 -0.34
C CYS A 44 1.49 10.17 -1.00
N ILE A 45 1.39 11.20 -0.15
CA ILE A 45 1.42 12.60 -0.58
C ILE A 45 2.79 12.91 -1.22
N TYR A 46 2.76 13.49 -2.42
CA TYR A 46 3.98 13.93 -3.11
C TYR A 46 4.37 15.36 -2.72
N GLU A 47 5.67 15.58 -2.56
CA GLU A 47 6.23 16.92 -2.43
C GLU A 47 6.74 17.40 -3.80
N SER A 48 6.12 18.43 -4.37
CA SER A 48 6.54 19.04 -5.64
C SER A 48 7.48 20.21 -5.39
N TYR A 49 8.78 20.03 -5.64
CA TYR A 49 9.75 21.14 -5.61
C TYR A 49 9.56 22.03 -6.84
N ARG A 50 8.87 23.15 -6.67
CA ARG A 50 8.82 24.20 -7.68
C ARG A 50 10.16 24.92 -7.69
N ARG A 51 11.01 24.61 -8.68
CA ARG A 51 12.19 25.44 -8.97
C ARG A 51 11.70 26.68 -9.71
N ASP A 52 11.28 27.70 -8.96
CA ASP A 52 11.12 29.04 -9.51
C ASP A 52 12.52 29.58 -9.80
N PHE A 53 13.03 29.29 -11.00
CA PHE A 53 14.09 30.09 -11.60
C PHE A 53 13.46 31.45 -11.95
N VAL A 54 13.41 32.34 -10.96
CA VAL A 54 13.36 33.78 -11.24
C VAL A 54 14.79 34.18 -11.59
N ASP A 55 14.93 34.51 -12.86
CA ASP A 55 16.10 35.16 -13.46
C ASP A 55 16.42 36.48 -12.72
N SER A 56 17.70 36.66 -12.37
CA SER A 56 18.34 37.95 -12.08
C SER A 56 19.85 37.81 -12.17
#